data_AF-A0A848J1W5-F1
#
_entry.id   AF-A0A848J1W5-F1
#
_cell.length_a   1.000
_cell.length_b   1.000
_cell.length_c   1.000
_cell.angle_alpha   90.00
_cell.angle_beta   90.00
_cell.angle_gamma   90.00
#
_symmetry.space_group_name_H-M   'P 1'
#
loop_
_entity.id
_entity.type
_entity.pdbx_description
1 polymer ?
#
loop_
_entity_poly.entity_id
_entity_poly.type
_entity_poly.pdbx_seq_one_letter_code
_entity_poly.pdbx_strand_id
1 'polypeptide(L)'
;MSTIFLAILIVGVSCTTTKDGSEEESTEDSSAMVEEVITEKPAITISPVNNSPEFEDSMLEMMSPSESGSMEQGMVQFNFNVKNYTLASQTQDADIKQCANSAKGQHIHLILNNQPYSAHYDANFEKELEAGHYVSLAFLSRSYHESLKNPDAYVIRQFTVGDVDAEPADLTQPHMFYSRPKGEYSGADIKKVLLDFYLLNTDLSSEGNKVRATINDDTFLIDKWQPYFIEGMSMGENTIKLELIDSEGNVIPGPFNTVERTITLTE
;
A
#
# COMPACT_ATOMS: atom_id res chain seq x y z
N MET A 1 -63.09 -7.96 45.93
CA MET A 1 -62.91 -7.77 47.38
C MET A 1 -61.43 -7.75 47.67
N SER A 2 -61.01 -6.78 48.50
CA SER A 2 -59.67 -6.55 49.06
C SER A 2 -58.88 -5.41 48.42
N THR A 3 -59.21 -4.21 48.89
CA THR A 3 -58.44 -2.97 48.80
C THR A 3 -58.41 -2.39 50.20
N ILE A 4 -57.24 -2.26 50.81
CA ILE A 4 -56.94 -1.50 52.03
C ILE A 4 -55.44 -1.16 51.93
N PHE A 5 -54.88 0.00 52.25
CA PHE A 5 -55.32 1.38 52.53
C PHE A 5 -54.03 2.05 53.08
N LEU A 6 -53.62 3.23 52.59
CA LEU A 6 -52.95 4.29 53.39
C LEU A 6 -52.71 5.50 52.48
N ALA A 7 -53.57 6.52 52.54
CA ALA A 7 -53.55 7.68 53.43
C ALA A 7 -52.72 8.85 52.84
N ILE A 8 -53.35 9.88 52.26
CA ILE A 8 -53.86 11.11 52.94
C ILE A 8 -52.71 12.15 53.07
N LEU A 9 -52.75 13.45 52.70
CA LEU A 9 -53.67 14.59 52.93
C LEU A 9 -53.09 15.77 52.07
N ILE A 10 -53.83 16.47 51.18
CA ILE A 10 -54.56 17.77 51.38
C ILE A 10 -53.85 19.03 50.83
N VAL A 11 -54.46 19.68 49.82
CA VAL A 11 -55.09 21.04 49.77
C VAL A 11 -54.10 22.21 49.95
N GLY A 12 -54.11 23.29 49.17
CA GLY A 12 -54.99 23.76 48.09
C GLY A 12 -54.83 25.28 47.92
N VAL A 13 -55.73 25.86 47.12
CA VAL A 13 -56.10 27.30 47.07
C VAL A 13 -55.06 28.20 46.38
N SER A 14 -55.20 28.47 45.08
CA SER A 14 -56.10 29.47 44.46
C SER A 14 -55.76 30.91 44.85
N CYS A 15 -55.16 31.65 43.92
CA CYS A 15 -55.33 33.10 43.85
C CYS A 15 -55.62 33.50 42.40
N THR A 16 -56.80 34.10 42.27
CA THR A 16 -57.48 34.55 41.06
C THR A 16 -56.96 35.90 40.57
N THR A 17 -56.69 35.94 39.27
CA THR A 17 -57.15 36.93 38.28
C THR A 17 -56.77 38.40 38.45
N THR A 18 -55.97 38.93 37.51
CA THR A 18 -56.26 40.05 36.58
C THR A 18 -54.96 40.34 35.81
N LYS A 19 -54.87 40.56 34.51
CA LYS A 19 -55.71 41.16 33.45
C LYS A 19 -55.11 40.64 32.12
N ASP A 20 -55.91 40.11 31.21
CA ASP A 20 -56.55 40.81 30.07
C ASP A 20 -55.68 40.71 28.81
N GLY A 21 -56.30 40.28 27.69
CA GLY A 21 -55.64 40.21 26.38
C GLY A 21 -55.68 38.82 25.73
N SER A 22 -56.64 38.66 24.82
CA SER A 22 -56.76 37.60 23.81
C SER A 22 -55.54 37.47 22.89
N GLU A 23 -55.17 36.24 22.52
CA GLU A 23 -54.60 35.79 21.22
C GLU A 23 -54.23 34.29 21.37
N GLU A 24 -54.95 33.40 20.69
CA GLU A 24 -54.50 32.70 19.46
C GLU A 24 -53.21 31.88 19.63
N GLU A 25 -53.40 30.56 19.63
CA GLU A 25 -52.38 29.54 19.43
C GLU A 25 -51.59 29.83 18.16
N SER A 26 -50.27 29.99 18.30
CA SER A 26 -49.33 29.68 17.24
C SER A 26 -48.17 28.88 17.81
N THR A 27 -47.96 27.74 17.16
CA THR A 27 -46.93 26.72 17.38
C THR A 27 -45.53 27.28 17.18
N GLU A 28 -44.63 27.07 18.15
CA GLU A 28 -43.18 27.16 17.93
C GLU A 28 -42.56 25.76 17.92
N ASP A 29 -42.22 25.34 16.71
CA ASP A 29 -41.41 24.19 16.35
C ASP A 29 -39.93 24.55 16.58
N SER A 30 -39.30 23.92 17.56
CA SER A 30 -37.87 24.09 17.85
C SER A 30 -37.07 23.06 17.06
N SER A 31 -36.80 23.38 15.80
CA SER A 31 -35.80 22.67 15.00
C SER A 31 -34.41 23.14 15.43
N ALA A 32 -33.77 22.38 16.32
CA ALA A 32 -32.34 22.51 16.58
C ALA A 32 -31.56 22.14 15.30
N MET A 33 -30.92 23.13 14.67
CA MET A 33 -29.94 22.89 13.63
C MET A 33 -28.73 22.19 14.25
N VAL A 34 -28.56 20.91 13.94
CA VAL A 34 -27.30 20.20 14.18
C VAL A 34 -26.33 20.73 13.13
N GLU A 35 -25.41 21.57 13.56
CA GLU A 35 -24.28 22.00 12.74
C GLU A 35 -23.38 20.76 12.56
N GLU A 36 -23.51 20.13 11.39
CA GLU A 36 -22.67 19.02 10.97
C GLU A 36 -21.24 19.58 10.85
N VAL A 37 -20.40 19.28 11.83
CA VAL A 37 -18.97 19.56 11.75
C VAL A 37 -18.44 18.70 10.63
N ILE A 38 -18.34 19.27 9.43
CA ILE A 38 -17.64 18.66 8.30
C ILE A 38 -16.17 18.64 8.72
N THR A 39 -15.74 17.54 9.34
CA THR A 39 -14.32 17.23 9.45
C THR A 39 -13.82 16.99 8.03
N GLU A 40 -13.22 18.01 7.42
CA GLU A 40 -12.59 17.83 6.11
C GLU A 40 -11.59 16.67 6.21
N LYS A 41 -11.80 15.67 5.36
CA LYS A 41 -10.88 14.55 5.19
C LYS A 41 -9.49 15.14 4.87
N PRO A 42 -8.42 14.74 5.58
CA PRO A 42 -7.08 15.22 5.25
C PRO A 42 -6.78 14.91 3.78
N ALA A 43 -6.24 15.89 3.06
CA ALA A 43 -5.82 15.69 1.68
C ALA A 43 -4.74 14.60 1.62
N ILE A 44 -4.86 13.69 0.65
CA ILE A 44 -3.83 12.68 0.43
C ILE A 44 -2.58 13.39 -0.09
N THR A 45 -1.43 13.05 0.47
CA THR A 45 -0.15 13.59 0.02
C THR A 45 0.83 12.46 -0.25
N ILE A 46 1.71 12.68 -1.23
CA ILE A 46 2.90 11.85 -1.43
C ILE A 46 4.16 12.69 -1.22
N SER A 47 5.11 12.18 -0.45
CA SER A 47 6.38 12.86 -0.19
C SER A 47 7.56 11.90 -0.34
N PRO A 48 8.72 12.33 -0.89
CA PRO A 48 9.88 11.47 -1.03
C PRO A 48 10.37 10.92 0.33
N VAL A 49 10.75 9.65 0.37
CA VAL A 49 11.48 9.10 1.51
C VAL A 49 12.94 9.53 1.41
N ASN A 50 13.42 10.22 2.46
CA ASN A 50 14.76 10.77 2.48
C ASN A 50 15.67 10.01 3.47
N ASN A 51 16.99 10.11 3.23
CA ASN A 51 18.06 9.68 4.14
C ASN A 51 18.01 8.20 4.54
N SER A 52 17.65 7.30 3.62
CA SER A 52 17.74 5.86 3.84
C SER A 52 19.17 5.36 3.60
N PRO A 53 19.73 4.43 4.41
CA PRO A 53 21.06 3.87 4.21
C PRO A 53 21.21 3.26 2.82
N GLU A 54 22.22 3.64 2.04
CA GLU A 54 22.25 3.39 0.59
C GLU A 54 22.56 1.93 0.21
N PHE A 55 23.49 1.28 0.91
CA PHE A 55 24.00 -0.07 0.59
C PHE A 55 24.54 -0.21 -0.84
N GLU A 56 25.33 0.76 -1.30
CA GLU A 56 25.78 0.88 -2.70
C GLU A 56 26.44 -0.39 -3.26
N ASP A 57 27.23 -1.10 -2.44
CA ASP A 57 27.98 -2.30 -2.85
C ASP A 57 27.18 -3.61 -2.72
N SER A 58 25.91 -3.54 -2.30
CA SER A 58 25.07 -4.73 -2.11
C SER A 58 24.77 -5.42 -3.44
N MET A 59 24.78 -6.76 -3.41
CA MET A 59 24.52 -7.55 -4.61
C MET A 59 23.54 -8.68 -4.32
N LEU A 60 22.67 -8.95 -5.29
CA LEU A 60 21.74 -10.07 -5.32
C LEU A 60 21.85 -10.80 -6.66
N GLU A 61 22.30 -12.04 -6.59
CA GLU A 61 22.35 -12.93 -7.75
C GLU A 61 21.40 -14.10 -7.50
N MET A 62 20.54 -14.42 -8.46
CA MET A 62 19.74 -15.64 -8.41
C MET A 62 20.59 -16.79 -8.95
N MET A 63 20.71 -17.91 -8.23
CA MET A 63 21.36 -19.12 -8.73
C MET A 63 20.34 -20.08 -9.32
N SER A 64 19.16 -20.17 -8.70
CA SER A 64 18.00 -20.91 -9.21
C SER A 64 16.71 -20.14 -8.93
N PRO A 65 15.66 -20.29 -9.77
CA PRO A 65 15.64 -21.05 -11.04
C PRO A 65 16.55 -20.43 -12.12
N SER A 66 16.98 -21.24 -13.09
CA SER A 66 17.84 -20.77 -14.19
C SER A 66 17.04 -19.97 -15.22
N GLU A 67 17.71 -19.02 -15.86
CA GLU A 67 17.13 -18.24 -16.96
C GLU A 67 16.63 -19.16 -18.08
N SER A 68 15.41 -18.92 -18.56
CA SER A 68 14.73 -19.75 -19.58
C SER A 68 14.69 -21.24 -19.25
N GLY A 69 14.80 -21.61 -17.96
CA GLY A 69 14.67 -22.99 -17.51
C GLY A 69 13.23 -23.50 -17.64
N SER A 70 13.10 -24.79 -17.94
CA SER A 70 11.83 -25.52 -17.78
C SER A 70 11.98 -26.45 -16.58
N MET A 71 10.97 -26.46 -15.71
CA MET A 71 10.94 -27.29 -14.52
C MET A 71 9.55 -27.86 -14.26
N GLU A 72 9.48 -28.95 -13.52
CA GLU A 72 8.22 -29.59 -13.15
C GLU A 72 7.35 -28.68 -12.28
N GLN A 73 6.03 -28.83 -12.40
CA GLN A 73 5.07 -28.18 -11.51
C GLN A 73 5.27 -28.61 -10.05
N GLY A 74 5.08 -27.68 -9.12
CA GLY A 74 5.16 -27.92 -7.69
C GLY A 74 6.18 -27.04 -6.99
N MET A 75 6.96 -27.62 -6.07
CA MET A 75 7.94 -26.87 -5.28
C MET A 75 9.14 -26.45 -6.15
N VAL A 76 9.23 -25.15 -6.41
CA VAL A 76 10.33 -24.51 -7.13
C VAL A 76 11.31 -23.90 -6.14
N GLN A 77 12.58 -24.27 -6.26
CA GLN A 77 13.65 -23.76 -5.41
C GLN A 77 14.21 -22.43 -5.91
N PHE A 78 14.19 -21.44 -5.02
CA PHE A 78 14.89 -20.17 -5.18
C PHE A 78 16.13 -20.18 -4.31
N ASN A 79 17.29 -20.02 -4.95
CA ASN A 79 18.58 -19.88 -4.30
C ASN A 79 19.19 -18.56 -4.75
N PHE A 80 19.58 -17.74 -3.79
CA PHE A 80 20.23 -16.46 -4.01
C PHE A 80 21.63 -16.45 -3.42
N ASN A 81 22.54 -15.78 -4.11
CA ASN A 81 23.83 -15.37 -3.61
C ASN A 81 23.73 -13.89 -3.24
N VAL A 82 23.86 -13.59 -1.95
CA VAL A 82 23.75 -12.23 -1.40
C VAL A 82 25.12 -11.76 -0.94
N LYS A 83 25.58 -10.60 -1.40
CA LYS A 83 26.88 -10.01 -1.03
C LYS A 83 26.71 -8.60 -0.48
N ASN A 84 27.60 -8.23 0.44
CA ASN A 84 27.65 -6.91 1.09
C ASN A 84 26.30 -6.44 1.66
N TYR A 85 25.47 -7.40 2.06
CA TYR A 85 24.15 -7.17 2.61
C TYR A 85 23.80 -8.28 3.59
N THR A 86 23.17 -7.94 4.70
CA THR A 86 22.82 -8.92 5.75
C THR A 86 21.31 -9.06 5.83
N LEU A 87 20.79 -10.19 5.34
CA LEU A 87 19.39 -10.53 5.53
C LEU A 87 19.08 -10.71 7.02
N ALA A 88 17.83 -10.50 7.36
CA ALA A 88 17.26 -10.55 8.71
C ALA A 88 17.78 -9.54 9.75
N SER A 89 18.69 -8.64 9.38
CA SER A 89 19.12 -7.53 10.24
C SER A 89 18.16 -6.35 10.17
N GLN A 90 17.93 -5.64 11.28
CA GLN A 90 17.18 -4.37 11.22
C GLN A 90 18.00 -3.29 10.50
N THR A 91 17.34 -2.45 9.71
CA THR A 91 17.99 -1.28 9.10
C THR A 91 18.11 -0.18 10.16
N GLN A 92 19.27 0.49 10.21
CA GLN A 92 19.66 1.38 11.32
C GLN A 92 18.65 2.51 11.62
N ASP A 93 17.97 3.02 10.60
CA ASP A 93 17.04 4.14 10.70
C ASP A 93 15.56 3.72 10.72
N ALA A 94 15.26 2.43 10.86
CA ALA A 94 13.89 1.93 10.86
C ALA A 94 12.98 2.63 11.90
N ASP A 95 13.50 2.85 13.11
CA ASP A 95 12.76 3.46 14.23
C ASP A 95 12.30 4.90 13.95
N ILE A 96 12.97 5.61 13.03
CA ILE A 96 12.65 7.00 12.69
C ILE A 96 11.81 7.13 11.42
N LYS A 97 11.56 6.05 10.68
CA LYS A 97 10.75 6.09 9.43
C LYS A 97 9.26 6.26 9.70
N GLN A 98 8.78 5.79 10.85
CA GLN A 98 7.36 5.86 11.26
C GLN A 98 6.42 5.20 10.23
N CYS A 99 6.87 4.10 9.63
CA CYS A 99 6.10 3.29 8.69
C CYS A 99 6.22 1.81 9.06
N ALA A 100 5.43 0.96 8.40
CA ALA A 100 5.48 -0.49 8.59
C ALA A 100 6.92 -1.04 8.45
N ASN A 101 7.39 -1.67 9.52
CA ASN A 101 8.72 -2.26 9.61
C ASN A 101 8.63 -3.76 9.92
N SER A 102 9.31 -4.59 9.14
CA SER A 102 9.37 -6.02 9.41
C SER A 102 10.24 -6.28 10.65
N ALA A 103 9.65 -6.91 11.67
CA ALA A 103 10.39 -7.37 12.85
C ALA A 103 11.49 -8.39 12.50
N LYS A 104 11.35 -9.08 11.36
CA LYS A 104 12.34 -10.04 10.87
C LYS A 104 13.49 -9.39 10.12
N GLY A 105 13.47 -8.07 9.90
CA GLY A 105 14.58 -7.31 9.34
C GLY A 105 14.60 -7.23 7.81
N GLN A 106 15.78 -6.91 7.29
CA GLN A 106 16.11 -6.79 5.87
C GLN A 106 15.84 -8.11 5.14
N HIS A 107 15.36 -8.03 3.91
CA HIS A 107 14.87 -9.21 3.20
C HIS A 107 14.86 -9.02 1.69
N ILE A 108 14.64 -10.11 0.98
CA ILE A 108 14.42 -10.12 -0.47
C ILE A 108 12.92 -9.97 -0.72
N HIS A 109 12.52 -9.00 -1.53
CA HIS A 109 11.22 -9.00 -2.17
C HIS A 109 11.31 -9.88 -3.42
N LEU A 110 10.41 -10.84 -3.56
CA LEU A 110 10.22 -11.63 -4.78
C LEU A 110 8.84 -11.32 -5.37
N ILE A 111 8.81 -10.82 -6.60
CA ILE A 111 7.60 -10.53 -7.37
C ILE A 111 7.57 -11.47 -8.57
N LEU A 112 6.47 -12.21 -8.71
CA LEU A 112 6.23 -13.09 -9.86
C LEU A 112 5.07 -12.51 -10.68
N ASN A 113 5.28 -12.23 -11.96
CA ASN A 113 4.26 -11.70 -12.88
C ASN A 113 3.51 -10.47 -12.32
N ASN A 114 4.25 -9.55 -11.67
CA ASN A 114 3.73 -8.35 -11.00
C ASN A 114 2.70 -8.61 -9.89
N GLN A 115 2.56 -9.85 -9.40
CA GLN A 115 1.74 -10.17 -8.23
C GLN A 115 2.32 -9.55 -6.95
N PRO A 116 1.54 -9.39 -5.86
CA PRO A 116 2.07 -8.89 -4.60
C PRO A 116 3.32 -9.66 -4.16
N TYR A 117 4.37 -8.94 -3.77
CA TYR A 117 5.64 -9.56 -3.40
C TYR A 117 5.50 -10.60 -2.28
N SER A 118 6.38 -11.60 -2.25
CA SER A 118 6.67 -12.36 -1.04
C SER A 118 7.99 -11.88 -0.42
N ALA A 119 8.04 -11.83 0.90
CA ALA A 119 9.23 -11.41 1.66
C ALA A 119 10.02 -12.64 2.13
N HIS A 120 11.31 -12.67 1.81
CA HIS A 120 12.18 -13.80 2.11
C HIS A 120 13.41 -13.34 2.91
N TYR A 121 13.57 -13.89 4.11
CA TYR A 121 14.63 -13.53 5.07
C TYR A 121 15.83 -14.46 4.99
N ASP A 122 15.70 -15.54 4.23
CA ASP A 122 16.75 -16.49 3.89
C ASP A 122 17.01 -16.42 2.39
N ALA A 123 18.27 -16.63 2.01
CA ALA A 123 18.66 -16.67 0.60
C ALA A 123 18.20 -17.95 -0.11
N ASN A 124 17.68 -18.93 0.64
CA ASN A 124 17.22 -20.21 0.13
C ASN A 124 15.80 -20.46 0.60
N PHE A 125 14.90 -20.71 -0.33
CA PHE A 125 13.52 -21.06 -0.02
C PHE A 125 12.87 -21.78 -1.21
N GLU A 126 11.70 -22.35 -0.96
CA GLU A 126 10.88 -22.99 -1.97
C GLU A 126 9.53 -22.28 -2.06
N LYS A 127 8.95 -22.29 -3.25
CA LYS A 127 7.59 -21.80 -3.48
C LYS A 127 6.86 -22.79 -4.38
N GLU A 128 5.66 -23.16 -3.97
CA GLU A 128 4.78 -23.96 -4.81
C GLU A 128 4.30 -23.09 -5.98
N LEU A 129 4.64 -23.50 -7.21
CA LEU A 129 4.25 -22.82 -8.44
C LEU A 129 3.44 -23.77 -9.31
N GLU A 130 2.31 -23.25 -9.79
CA GLU A 130 1.48 -23.90 -10.80
C GLU A 130 2.15 -23.84 -12.18
N ALA A 131 1.69 -24.69 -13.10
CA ALA A 131 2.15 -24.63 -14.49
C ALA A 131 1.90 -23.23 -15.08
N GLY A 132 2.94 -22.63 -15.69
CA GLY A 132 2.91 -21.26 -16.17
C GLY A 132 4.29 -20.71 -16.53
N HIS A 133 4.29 -19.61 -17.30
CA HIS A 133 5.48 -18.79 -17.52
C HIS A 133 5.57 -17.68 -16.47
N TYR A 134 6.74 -17.50 -15.88
CA TYR A 134 6.97 -16.58 -14.78
C TYR A 134 8.08 -15.60 -15.12
N VAL A 135 7.77 -14.31 -15.05
CA VAL A 135 8.73 -13.24 -14.91
C VAL A 135 8.92 -12.97 -13.43
N SER A 136 10.12 -13.24 -12.94
CA SER A 136 10.54 -13.07 -11.56
C SER A 136 11.43 -11.85 -11.42
N LEU A 137 10.97 -10.85 -10.68
CA LEU A 137 11.80 -9.76 -10.20
C LEU A 137 12.08 -9.97 -8.72
N ALA A 138 13.36 -10.08 -8.36
CA ALA A 138 13.80 -10.12 -6.97
C ALA A 138 14.74 -8.94 -6.66
N PHE A 139 14.61 -8.31 -5.50
CA PHE A 139 15.49 -7.23 -5.06
C PHE A 139 15.66 -7.19 -3.55
N LEU A 140 16.82 -6.70 -3.10
CA LEU A 140 17.11 -6.45 -1.69
C LEU A 140 16.25 -5.28 -1.18
N SER A 141 15.75 -5.42 0.04
CA SER A 141 14.88 -4.44 0.68
C SER A 141 15.28 -4.21 2.12
N ARG A 142 15.28 -2.94 2.53
CA ARG A 142 15.44 -2.50 3.93
C ARG A 142 14.37 -3.15 4.80
N SER A 143 14.58 -3.17 6.12
CA SER A 143 13.65 -3.83 7.05
C SER A 143 12.21 -3.29 6.96
N TYR A 144 12.06 -2.02 6.58
CA TYR A 144 10.78 -1.35 6.33
C TYR A 144 10.32 -1.39 4.86
N HIS A 145 10.75 -2.42 4.12
CA HIS A 145 10.33 -2.76 2.76
C HIS A 145 10.69 -1.76 1.66
N GLU A 146 11.58 -0.81 1.94
CA GLU A 146 12.13 0.08 0.92
C GLU A 146 13.14 -0.66 0.05
N SER A 147 12.95 -0.66 -1.26
CA SER A 147 13.84 -1.34 -2.20
C SER A 147 15.19 -0.65 -2.30
N LEU A 148 16.24 -1.45 -2.47
CA LEU A 148 17.54 -1.00 -2.95
C LEU A 148 17.46 -0.95 -4.48
N LYS A 149 17.79 0.20 -5.05
CA LYS A 149 17.66 0.49 -6.49
C LYS A 149 19.01 0.54 -7.22
N ASN A 150 20.11 0.20 -6.55
CA ASN A 150 21.41 0.11 -7.19
C ASN A 150 21.44 -1.10 -8.16
N PRO A 151 22.24 -1.04 -9.24
CA PRO A 151 22.15 -1.98 -10.36
C PRO A 151 22.34 -3.46 -9.97
N ASP A 152 23.15 -3.74 -8.95
CA ASP A 152 23.48 -5.10 -8.53
C ASP A 152 22.55 -5.65 -7.44
N ALA A 153 21.67 -4.84 -6.84
CA ALA A 153 20.80 -5.25 -5.74
C ALA A 153 19.50 -5.95 -6.18
N TYR A 154 19.33 -6.18 -7.48
CA TYR A 154 18.17 -6.86 -8.03
C TYR A 154 18.56 -7.84 -9.14
N VAL A 155 17.64 -8.74 -9.44
CA VAL A 155 17.75 -9.69 -10.53
C VAL A 155 16.36 -9.90 -11.12
N ILE A 156 16.26 -9.80 -12.45
CA ILE A 156 15.10 -10.24 -13.20
C ILE A 156 15.44 -11.53 -13.95
N ARG A 157 14.52 -12.49 -13.92
CA ARG A 157 14.59 -13.72 -14.71
C ARG A 157 13.23 -14.09 -15.25
N GLN A 158 13.23 -14.87 -16.32
CA GLN A 158 12.03 -15.57 -16.75
C GLN A 158 12.27 -17.07 -16.91
N PHE A 159 11.29 -17.88 -16.56
CA PHE A 159 11.35 -19.34 -16.61
C PHE A 159 9.94 -19.93 -16.73
N THR A 160 9.87 -21.21 -17.07
CA THR A 160 8.61 -21.93 -17.27
C THR A 160 8.50 -23.09 -16.30
N VAL A 161 7.34 -23.20 -15.65
CA VAL A 161 6.97 -24.31 -14.78
C VAL A 161 5.90 -25.14 -15.49
N GLY A 162 6.05 -26.46 -15.49
CA GLY A 162 5.18 -27.38 -16.23
C GLY A 162 5.32 -27.26 -17.74
N ASP A 163 4.42 -27.94 -18.45
CA ASP A 163 4.32 -27.91 -19.91
C ASP A 163 3.22 -26.91 -20.31
N VAL A 164 3.64 -25.68 -20.64
CA VAL A 164 2.76 -24.61 -21.10
C VAL A 164 3.32 -23.95 -22.35
N ASP A 165 2.43 -23.65 -23.28
CA ASP A 165 2.73 -22.79 -24.42
C ASP A 165 2.51 -21.33 -23.99
N ALA A 166 3.60 -20.60 -23.80
CA ALA A 166 3.56 -19.23 -23.32
C ALA A 166 4.62 -18.38 -24.02
N GLU A 167 4.19 -17.25 -24.54
CA GLU A 167 5.10 -16.25 -25.12
C GLU A 167 5.87 -15.54 -24.01
N PRO A 168 7.23 -15.55 -24.05
CA PRO A 168 8.03 -14.84 -23.06
C PRO A 168 7.78 -13.34 -23.11
N ALA A 169 7.92 -12.67 -21.96
CA ALA A 169 7.86 -11.21 -21.93
C ALA A 169 9.10 -10.62 -22.63
N ASP A 170 8.91 -9.56 -23.41
CA ASP A 170 10.05 -8.78 -23.93
C ASP A 170 10.63 -7.92 -22.80
N LEU A 171 11.57 -8.49 -22.05
CA LEU A 171 12.25 -7.84 -20.94
C LEU A 171 13.25 -6.75 -21.38
N THR A 172 13.34 -6.42 -22.68
CA THR A 172 14.10 -5.26 -23.17
C THR A 172 13.25 -3.98 -23.21
N GLN A 173 11.92 -4.10 -23.15
CA GLN A 173 11.00 -2.96 -23.09
C GLN A 173 10.97 -2.31 -21.70
N PRO A 174 10.44 -1.07 -21.60
CA PRO A 174 10.11 -0.43 -20.33
C PRO A 174 9.12 -1.26 -19.51
N HIS A 175 9.47 -1.60 -18.27
CA HIS A 175 8.59 -2.27 -17.33
C HIS A 175 8.54 -1.56 -15.98
N MET A 176 7.37 -1.56 -15.36
CA MET A 176 7.15 -1.15 -13.98
C MET A 176 6.58 -2.32 -13.17
N PHE A 177 7.18 -2.60 -12.01
CA PHE A 177 6.69 -3.60 -11.06
C PHE A 177 6.24 -2.93 -9.76
N TYR A 178 5.01 -3.22 -9.34
CA TYR A 178 4.47 -2.71 -8.09
C TYR A 178 5.07 -3.47 -6.91
N SER A 179 5.82 -2.78 -6.05
CA SER A 179 6.33 -3.38 -4.82
C SER A 179 5.30 -3.25 -3.71
N ARG A 180 4.92 -2.03 -3.32
CA ARG A 180 4.09 -1.80 -2.14
C ARG A 180 3.38 -0.43 -2.21
N PRO A 181 2.30 -0.20 -1.45
CA PRO A 181 1.75 -1.00 -0.34
C PRO A 181 0.86 -2.20 -0.74
N LYS A 182 0.70 -3.16 0.17
CA LYS A 182 -0.24 -4.28 0.03
C LYS A 182 -0.84 -4.65 1.38
N GLY A 183 -2.01 -5.30 1.36
CA GLY A 183 -2.60 -5.88 2.56
C GLY A 183 -3.14 -4.84 3.54
N GLU A 184 -3.03 -5.14 4.83
CA GLU A 184 -3.58 -4.33 5.92
C GLU A 184 -2.47 -3.57 6.66
N TYR A 185 -2.77 -2.34 7.09
CA TYR A 185 -1.94 -1.50 7.93
C TYR A 185 -2.75 -1.08 9.15
N SER A 186 -2.14 -1.12 10.32
CA SER A 186 -2.81 -0.79 11.59
C SER A 186 -1.95 0.06 12.52
N GLY A 187 -2.58 0.79 13.42
CA GLY A 187 -1.88 1.54 14.47
C GLY A 187 -0.81 2.50 13.95
N ALA A 188 0.43 2.34 14.39
CA ALA A 188 1.53 3.24 14.03
C ALA A 188 1.91 3.18 12.53
N ASP A 189 1.64 2.05 11.88
CA ASP A 189 2.04 1.80 10.48
C ASP A 189 1.20 2.59 9.47
N ILE A 190 0.04 3.10 9.90
CA ILE A 190 -0.86 3.94 9.10
C ILE A 190 -0.31 5.36 8.92
N LYS A 191 0.50 5.83 9.87
CA LYS A 191 0.99 7.22 9.88
C LYS A 191 1.66 7.58 8.56
N LYS A 192 2.49 6.66 8.04
CA LYS A 192 3.14 6.78 6.74
C LYS A 192 3.12 5.43 6.04
N VAL A 193 2.37 5.35 4.94
CA VAL A 193 2.34 4.15 4.10
C VAL A 193 3.35 4.31 2.99
N LEU A 194 4.40 3.48 2.98
CA LEU A 194 5.43 3.56 1.94
C LEU A 194 4.88 2.98 0.61
N LEU A 195 4.95 3.81 -0.42
CA LEU A 195 4.78 3.51 -1.83
C LEU A 195 6.16 3.25 -2.44
N ASP A 196 6.30 2.08 -3.07
CA ASP A 196 7.52 1.73 -3.78
C ASP A 196 7.21 0.87 -5.00
N PHE A 197 8.04 1.03 -6.03
CA PHE A 197 7.94 0.34 -7.30
C PHE A 197 9.33 0.23 -7.93
N TYR A 198 9.48 -0.73 -8.84
CA TYR A 198 10.73 -1.00 -9.53
C TYR A 198 10.57 -0.71 -11.02
N LEU A 199 11.57 -0.09 -11.64
CA LEU A 199 11.59 0.19 -13.07
C LEU A 199 12.69 -0.62 -13.74
N LEU A 200 12.42 -1.07 -14.97
CA LEU A 200 13.40 -1.73 -15.84
C LEU A 200 13.36 -1.08 -17.22
N ASN A 201 14.54 -0.88 -17.80
CA ASN A 201 14.78 -0.27 -19.12
C ASN A 201 14.04 1.06 -19.35
N THR A 202 13.89 1.85 -18.29
CA THR A 202 13.28 3.17 -18.37
C THR A 202 13.70 4.04 -17.20
N ASP A 203 13.77 5.35 -17.46
CA ASP A 203 14.02 6.37 -16.46
C ASP A 203 12.83 7.34 -16.42
N LEU A 204 12.60 7.96 -15.26
CA LEU A 204 11.58 8.98 -15.09
C LEU A 204 12.18 10.39 -15.21
N SER A 205 11.42 11.33 -15.77
CA SER A 205 11.78 12.76 -15.76
C SER A 205 10.58 13.66 -16.01
N SER A 206 10.73 14.97 -15.73
CA SER A 206 9.66 15.96 -15.93
C SER A 206 9.22 16.06 -17.39
N GLU A 207 10.12 15.83 -18.34
CA GLU A 207 9.86 15.92 -19.79
C GLU A 207 9.72 14.55 -20.48
N GLY A 208 9.96 13.46 -19.76
CA GLY A 208 9.92 12.10 -20.28
C GLY A 208 8.83 11.26 -19.63
N ASN A 209 9.11 9.96 -19.53
CA ASN A 209 8.24 8.99 -18.89
C ASN A 209 8.02 9.34 -17.42
N LYS A 210 6.82 9.02 -16.92
CA LYS A 210 6.40 9.25 -15.54
C LYS A 210 5.62 8.04 -15.03
N VAL A 211 5.47 7.95 -13.72
CA VAL A 211 4.47 7.07 -13.12
C VAL A 211 3.29 7.92 -12.68
N ARG A 212 2.11 7.65 -13.23
CA ARG A 212 0.85 8.20 -12.72
C ARG A 212 0.37 7.32 -11.57
N ALA A 213 0.36 7.88 -10.37
CA ALA A 213 -0.19 7.24 -9.18
C ALA A 213 -1.58 7.83 -8.90
N THR A 214 -2.62 6.99 -8.96
CA THR A 214 -3.99 7.36 -8.57
C THR A 214 -4.29 6.69 -7.23
N ILE A 215 -4.49 7.48 -6.18
CA ILE A 215 -4.76 7.00 -4.81
C ILE A 215 -6.18 7.44 -4.46
N ASN A 216 -7.11 6.49 -4.42
CA ASN A 216 -8.55 6.77 -4.46
C ASN A 216 -8.88 7.66 -5.67
N ASP A 217 -9.32 8.90 -5.43
CA ASP A 217 -9.67 9.87 -6.47
C ASP A 217 -8.53 10.87 -6.79
N ASP A 218 -7.45 10.86 -5.99
CA ASP A 218 -6.34 11.82 -6.10
C ASP A 218 -5.25 11.29 -7.05
N THR A 219 -4.83 12.12 -8.01
CA THR A 219 -3.81 11.76 -9.01
C THR A 219 -2.51 12.53 -8.78
N PHE A 220 -1.40 11.79 -8.80
CA PHE A 220 -0.05 12.32 -8.65
C PHE A 220 0.83 11.86 -9.83
N LEU A 221 1.65 12.78 -10.36
CA LEU A 221 2.64 12.46 -11.38
C LEU A 221 4.02 12.35 -10.72
N ILE A 222 4.60 11.16 -10.80
CA ILE A 222 5.92 10.84 -10.25
C ILE A 222 6.92 10.86 -11.40
N ASP A 223 7.88 11.77 -11.33
CA ASP A 223 8.92 11.98 -12.34
C ASP A 223 10.33 11.58 -11.86
N LYS A 224 10.43 11.05 -10.64
CA LYS A 224 11.68 10.54 -10.07
C LYS A 224 11.49 9.16 -9.48
N TRP A 225 12.33 8.21 -9.90
CA TRP A 225 12.32 6.85 -9.37
C TRP A 225 12.98 6.80 -7.99
N GLN A 226 12.15 6.83 -6.96
CA GLN A 226 12.54 6.79 -5.54
C GLN A 226 11.31 6.31 -4.72
N PRO A 227 11.47 5.98 -3.43
CA PRO A 227 10.34 5.64 -2.58
C PRO A 227 9.58 6.90 -2.13
N TYR A 228 8.28 6.76 -1.86
CA TYR A 228 7.42 7.85 -1.39
C TYR A 228 6.58 7.42 -0.17
N PHE A 229 6.36 8.30 0.79
CA PHE A 229 5.32 8.10 1.81
C PHE A 229 3.99 8.65 1.32
N ILE A 230 2.93 7.86 1.49
CA ILE A 230 1.54 8.27 1.36
C ILE A 230 1.01 8.58 2.77
N GLU A 231 0.43 9.77 2.94
CA GLU A 231 -0.21 10.22 4.18
C GLU A 231 -1.61 10.78 3.86
N GLY A 232 -2.51 10.81 4.86
CA GLY A 232 -3.85 11.39 4.70
C GLY A 232 -4.91 10.44 4.11
N MET A 233 -4.58 9.18 3.86
CA MET A 233 -5.58 8.16 3.48
C MET A 233 -6.62 7.95 4.58
N SER A 234 -7.86 7.65 4.18
CA SER A 234 -8.94 7.35 5.12
C SER A 234 -8.82 5.94 5.69
N MET A 235 -9.38 5.72 6.88
CA MET A 235 -9.60 4.37 7.40
C MET A 235 -10.48 3.54 6.46
N GLY A 236 -10.28 2.23 6.45
CA GLY A 236 -10.95 1.31 5.53
C GLY A 236 -10.15 1.07 4.24
N GLU A 237 -10.86 0.69 3.19
CA GLU A 237 -10.25 0.36 1.89
C GLU A 237 -9.76 1.62 1.16
N ASN A 238 -8.53 1.55 0.63
CA ASN A 238 -7.96 2.55 -0.25
C ASN A 238 -7.41 1.86 -1.50
N THR A 239 -7.71 2.41 -2.67
CA THR A 239 -7.21 1.91 -3.95
C THR A 239 -5.98 2.71 -4.38
N ILE A 240 -4.97 2.01 -4.91
CA ILE A 240 -3.74 2.60 -5.42
C ILE A 240 -3.47 1.99 -6.78
N LYS A 241 -3.58 2.82 -7.83
CA LYS A 241 -3.29 2.45 -9.21
C LYS A 241 -2.01 3.13 -9.66
N LEU A 242 -1.06 2.35 -10.18
CA LEU A 242 0.14 2.86 -10.85
C LEU A 242 0.06 2.58 -12.34
N GLU A 243 0.43 3.58 -13.13
CA GLU A 243 0.56 3.48 -14.59
C GLU A 243 1.88 4.11 -15.03
N LEU A 244 2.71 3.35 -15.75
CA LEU A 244 3.87 3.91 -16.45
C LEU A 244 3.37 4.60 -17.73
N ILE A 245 3.58 5.91 -17.82
CA ILE A 245 3.11 6.75 -18.91
C ILE A 245 4.26 7.44 -19.65
N ASP A 246 4.06 7.72 -20.93
CA ASP A 246 4.98 8.51 -21.75
C ASP A 246 4.85 10.03 -21.48
N SER A 247 5.61 10.85 -22.20
CA SER A 247 5.59 12.30 -22.08
C SER A 247 4.28 12.95 -22.55
N GLU A 248 3.47 12.25 -23.33
CA GLU A 248 2.14 12.69 -23.79
C GLU A 248 1.02 12.28 -22.82
N GLY A 249 1.35 11.47 -21.81
CA GLY A 249 0.41 10.96 -20.81
C GLY A 249 -0.30 9.67 -21.20
N ASN A 250 0.14 9.01 -22.27
CA ASN A 250 -0.38 7.70 -22.68
C ASN A 250 0.30 6.60 -21.88
N VAL A 251 -0.43 5.54 -21.54
CA VAL A 251 0.15 4.35 -20.91
C VAL A 251 1.12 3.67 -21.88
N ILE A 252 2.35 3.43 -21.41
CA ILE A 252 3.33 2.66 -22.17
C ILE A 252 2.88 1.19 -22.19
N PRO A 253 2.62 0.58 -23.36
CA PRO A 253 2.19 -0.80 -23.43
C PRO A 253 3.17 -1.74 -22.74
N GLY A 254 2.66 -2.73 -22.01
CA GLY A 254 3.46 -3.74 -21.36
C GLY A 254 2.65 -4.55 -20.35
N PRO A 255 3.02 -5.81 -20.08
CA PRO A 255 2.25 -6.69 -19.20
C PRO A 255 2.23 -6.21 -17.74
N PHE A 256 3.16 -5.33 -17.34
CA PHE A 256 3.32 -4.90 -15.96
C PHE A 256 3.08 -3.39 -15.74
N ASN A 257 2.94 -2.62 -16.82
CA ASN A 257 2.92 -1.15 -16.80
C ASN A 257 1.62 -0.52 -16.28
N THR A 258 0.61 -1.32 -15.95
CA THR A 258 -0.62 -0.86 -15.28
C THR A 258 -1.01 -1.86 -14.22
N VAL A 259 -1.27 -1.37 -13.02
CA VAL A 259 -1.53 -2.21 -11.86
C VAL A 259 -2.32 -1.45 -10.81
N GLU A 260 -3.34 -2.09 -10.24
CA GLU A 260 -4.15 -1.55 -9.16
C GLU A 260 -4.12 -2.50 -7.96
N ARG A 261 -4.00 -1.93 -6.76
CA ARG A 261 -4.00 -2.66 -5.49
C ARG A 261 -4.94 -1.98 -4.51
N THR A 262 -5.65 -2.80 -3.73
CA THR A 262 -6.40 -2.33 -2.57
C THR A 262 -5.61 -2.64 -1.32
N ILE A 263 -5.54 -1.67 -0.41
CA ILE A 263 -5.06 -1.85 0.96
C ILE A 263 -6.15 -1.44 1.93
N THR A 264 -6.05 -1.93 3.17
CA THR A 264 -6.99 -1.57 4.23
C THR A 264 -6.24 -0.92 5.37
N LEU A 265 -6.70 0.24 5.86
CA LEU A 265 -6.20 0.88 7.06
C LEU A 265 -7.17 0.59 8.22
N THR A 266 -6.69 -0.02 9.30
CA THR A 266 -7.48 -0.44 10.47
C THR A 266 -6.97 0.21 11.77
N GLU A 267 -7.86 0.56 12.69
CA GLU A 267 -7.47 1.28 13.92
C GLU A 267 -6.49 0.47 14.79
#